data_AF-A0A977KAZ7-F1
#
_entry.id   AF-A0A977KAZ7-F1
#
_cell.length_a   1.000
_cell.length_b   1.000
_cell.length_c   1.000
_cell.angle_alpha   90.00
_cell.angle_beta   90.00
_cell.angle_gamma   90.00
#
_symmetry.space_group_name_H-M   'P 1'
#
loop_
_entity.id
_entity.type
_entity.pdbx_description
1 polymer ?
#
loop_
_entity_poly.entity_id
_entity_poly.type
_entity_poly.pdbx_seq_one_letter_code
_entity_poly.pdbx_strand_id
1 'polypeptide(L)'
;MTSLSDVIKKYQLQPRKEGKEEELEVGNSPFYIKITKDDVYKVRIELDKERLEELIEELIDEGNTKDDIIDTLDEMLDEAIRIAYEIINSLEKQGIEIKSELTSSVMDIKDYLIEELEYLEEIS
;
A
#
# COMPACT_ATOMS: atom_id res chain seq x y z
N MET A 1 -7.40 24.41 2.07
CA MET A 1 -7.33 23.45 3.19
C MET A 1 -7.51 22.08 2.56
N THR A 2 -6.57 21.15 2.75
CA THR A 2 -6.62 19.82 2.11
C THR A 2 -7.03 18.79 3.16
N SER A 3 -8.26 18.31 3.07
CA SER A 3 -8.86 17.29 3.92
C SER A 3 -8.52 15.87 3.43
N LEU A 4 -8.73 14.85 4.28
CA LEU A 4 -8.56 13.45 3.88
C LEU A 4 -9.37 13.12 2.63
N SER A 5 -10.59 13.67 2.54
CA SER A 5 -11.46 13.56 1.37
C SER A 5 -10.84 14.12 0.09
N ASP A 6 -9.99 15.15 0.19
CA ASP A 6 -9.30 15.70 -0.97
C ASP A 6 -8.17 14.79 -1.45
N VAL A 7 -7.47 14.14 -0.52
CA VAL A 7 -6.43 13.14 -0.85
C VAL A 7 -7.06 11.91 -1.51
N ILE A 8 -8.15 11.39 -0.94
CA ILE A 8 -8.93 10.27 -1.51
C ILE A 8 -9.37 10.59 -2.95
N LYS A 9 -9.90 11.80 -3.19
CA LYS A 9 -10.31 12.21 -4.54
C LYS A 9 -9.13 12.40 -5.49
N LYS A 10 -8.04 13.01 -5.02
CA LYS A 10 -6.83 13.28 -5.82
C LYS A 10 -6.21 12.00 -6.34
N TYR A 11 -6.15 10.96 -5.50
CA TYR A 11 -5.55 9.67 -5.82
C TYR A 11 -6.56 8.59 -6.17
N GLN A 12 -7.85 8.93 -6.27
CA GLN A 12 -8.94 8.00 -6.59
C GLN A 12 -8.97 6.74 -5.71
N LEU A 13 -8.64 6.90 -4.42
CA LEU A 13 -8.57 5.78 -3.48
C LEU A 13 -9.95 5.15 -3.28
N GLN A 14 -10.03 3.83 -3.27
CA GLN A 14 -11.29 3.11 -3.03
C GLN A 14 -11.36 2.63 -1.58
N PRO A 15 -12.36 3.04 -0.80
CA PRO A 15 -12.53 2.54 0.56
C PRO A 15 -13.04 1.09 0.54
N ARG A 16 -12.24 0.15 1.08
CA ARG A 16 -12.61 -1.27 1.21
C ARG A 16 -13.38 -1.55 2.50
N LYS A 17 -13.04 -0.81 3.57
CA LYS A 17 -13.60 -0.98 4.91
C LYS A 17 -13.72 0.37 5.60
N GLU A 18 -14.82 0.59 6.30
CA GLU A 18 -15.08 1.83 7.05
C GLU A 18 -15.43 1.52 8.51
N GLY A 19 -15.06 2.44 9.42
CA GLY A 19 -15.35 2.34 10.84
C GLY A 19 -14.15 2.74 11.69
N LYS A 20 -13.76 1.86 12.63
CA LYS A 20 -12.52 2.02 13.42
C LYS A 20 -11.25 1.79 12.60
N GLU A 21 -11.36 0.98 11.55
CA GLU A 21 -10.31 0.77 10.57
C GLU A 21 -10.86 1.27 9.22
N GLU A 22 -10.12 2.18 8.60
CA GLU A 22 -10.39 2.66 7.25
C GLU A 22 -9.30 2.12 6.33
N GLU A 23 -9.68 1.32 5.35
CA GLU A 23 -8.77 0.70 4.39
C GLU A 23 -8.98 1.37 3.04
N LEU A 24 -7.92 1.98 2.50
CA LEU A 24 -7.94 2.77 1.28
C LEU A 24 -7.08 2.07 0.22
N GLU A 25 -7.73 1.46 -0.77
CA GLU A 25 -7.05 0.79 -1.87
C GLU A 25 -6.36 1.81 -2.79
N VAL A 26 -5.12 1.50 -3.16
CA VAL A 26 -4.35 2.23 -4.17
C VAL A 26 -4.67 1.61 -5.54
N GLY A 27 -5.05 2.44 -6.52
CA GLY A 27 -5.51 1.97 -7.82
C GLY A 27 -4.47 1.11 -8.53
N ASN A 28 -4.90 -0.02 -9.11
CA ASN A 28 -4.08 -1.01 -9.81
C ASN A 28 -2.87 -1.53 -9.01
N SER A 29 -2.90 -1.44 -7.68
CA SER A 29 -1.82 -1.86 -6.81
C SER A 29 -2.30 -2.94 -5.84
N PRO A 30 -1.47 -3.91 -5.46
CA PRO A 30 -1.78 -4.84 -4.37
C PRO A 30 -1.66 -4.17 -3.01
N PHE A 31 -1.17 -2.93 -2.92
CA PHE A 31 -1.02 -2.20 -1.67
C PHE A 31 -2.26 -1.39 -1.32
N TYR A 32 -2.58 -1.32 -0.03
CA TYR A 32 -3.62 -0.44 0.50
C TYR A 32 -3.12 0.27 1.76
N ILE A 33 -3.72 1.42 2.05
CA ILE A 33 -3.37 2.24 3.20
C ILE A 33 -4.42 1.99 4.28
N LYS A 34 -3.97 1.46 5.41
CA LYS A 34 -4.81 1.22 6.58
C LYS A 34 -4.66 2.36 7.58
N ILE A 35 -5.79 2.95 7.95
CA ILE A 35 -5.91 3.99 8.96
C ILE A 35 -6.69 3.43 10.15
N THR A 36 -6.03 3.25 11.29
CA THR A 36 -6.69 2.85 12.54
C THR A 36 -7.03 4.10 13.35
N LYS A 37 -8.32 4.31 13.62
CA LYS A 37 -8.88 5.49 14.31
C LYS A 37 -9.05 5.21 15.81
N ASP A 38 -7.94 5.12 16.54
CA ASP A 38 -7.90 5.07 18.01
C ASP A 38 -7.65 6.47 18.62
N ASP A 39 -7.28 6.56 19.90
CA ASP A 39 -6.88 7.82 20.57
C ASP A 39 -5.73 8.53 19.81
N VAL A 40 -4.80 7.75 19.26
CA VAL A 40 -3.78 8.20 18.31
C VAL A 40 -3.99 7.42 17.02
N TYR A 41 -4.15 8.15 15.91
CA TYR A 41 -4.39 7.52 14.62
C TYR A 41 -3.12 6.80 14.17
N LYS A 42 -3.26 5.59 13.62
CA LYS A 42 -2.13 4.85 13.05
C LYS A 42 -2.32 4.73 11.56
N VAL A 43 -1.26 5.03 10.81
CA VAL A 43 -1.24 4.89 9.35
C VAL A 43 -0.14 3.91 8.98
N ARG A 44 -0.54 2.84 8.27
CA ARG A 44 0.32 1.75 7.81
C ARG A 44 -0.08 1.37 6.38
N ILE A 45 0.88 0.86 5.61
CA ILE A 45 0.63 0.25 4.30
C ILE A 45 0.54 -1.25 4.53
N GLU A 46 -0.48 -1.89 3.96
CA GLU A 46 -0.62 -3.33 3.98
C GLU A 46 -0.74 -3.85 2.55
N LEU A 47 -0.55 -5.16 2.42
CA LEU A 47 -0.53 -5.88 1.16
C LEU A 47 -1.75 -6.78 1.08
N ASP A 48 -2.47 -6.71 -0.03
CA ASP A 48 -3.47 -7.70 -0.40
C ASP A 48 -2.78 -8.82 -1.17
N LYS A 49 -2.71 -10.00 -0.55
CA LYS A 49 -2.01 -11.16 -1.10
C LYS A 49 -2.70 -11.72 -2.35
N GLU A 50 -4.03 -11.74 -2.36
CA GLU A 50 -4.79 -12.28 -3.51
C GLU A 50 -4.53 -11.41 -4.73
N ARG A 51 -4.57 -10.08 -4.57
CA ARG A 51 -4.25 -9.14 -5.67
C ARG A 51 -2.78 -9.19 -6.09
N LEU A 52 -1.87 -9.47 -5.16
CA LEU A 52 -0.46 -9.63 -5.49
C LEU A 52 -0.24 -10.87 -6.35
N GLU A 53 -0.81 -12.00 -5.95
CA GLU A 53 -0.73 -13.26 -6.70
C GLU A 53 -1.29 -13.07 -8.12
N GLU A 54 -2.48 -12.48 -8.25
CA GLU A 54 -3.09 -12.14 -9.54
C GLU A 54 -2.18 -11.25 -10.39
N LEU A 55 -1.61 -10.18 -9.81
CA LEU A 55 -0.72 -9.27 -10.53
C LEU A 55 0.57 -9.96 -10.98
N ILE A 56 1.17 -10.79 -10.13
CA ILE A 56 2.38 -11.53 -10.47
C ILE A 56 2.09 -12.50 -11.62
N GLU A 57 0.99 -13.25 -11.55
CA GLU A 57 0.56 -14.15 -12.64
C GLU A 57 0.38 -13.39 -13.96
N GLU A 58 -0.33 -12.25 -13.93
CA GLU A 58 -0.52 -11.40 -15.11
C GLU A 58 0.82 -10.93 -15.70
N LEU A 59 1.75 -10.46 -14.87
CA LEU A 59 3.06 -9.98 -15.33
C LEU A 59 3.91 -11.11 -15.91
N ILE A 60 3.86 -12.32 -15.32
CA ILE A 60 4.55 -13.51 -15.84
C ILE A 60 3.96 -13.89 -17.21
N ASP A 61 2.64 -13.90 -17.34
CA ASP A 61 1.94 -14.21 -18.60
C ASP A 61 2.24 -13.18 -19.71
N GLU A 62 2.48 -11.92 -19.34
CA GLU A 62 2.97 -10.87 -20.23
C GLU A 62 4.44 -11.04 -20.63
N GLY A 63 5.16 -11.98 -20.00
CA GLY A 63 6.56 -12.28 -20.28
C GLY A 63 7.56 -11.42 -19.52
N ASN A 64 7.15 -10.77 -18.43
CA ASN A 64 8.04 -10.04 -17.55
C ASN A 64 8.95 -10.99 -16.76
N THR A 65 10.18 -10.57 -16.51
CA THR A 65 11.11 -11.31 -15.65
C THR A 65 10.88 -11.00 -14.18
N LYS A 66 11.48 -11.78 -13.28
CA LYS A 66 11.44 -11.51 -11.83
C LYS A 66 11.91 -10.09 -11.51
N ASP A 67 13.01 -9.65 -12.12
CA ASP A 67 13.55 -8.31 -11.89
C ASP A 67 12.55 -7.23 -12.34
N ASP A 68 11.88 -7.43 -13.49
CA ASP A 68 10.85 -6.50 -13.97
C ASP A 68 9.63 -6.45 -13.02
N ILE A 69 9.24 -7.60 -12.45
CA ILE A 69 8.15 -7.70 -11.47
C ILE A 69 8.53 -6.98 -10.17
N ILE A 70 9.75 -7.20 -9.66
CA ILE A 70 10.27 -6.50 -8.47
C ILE A 70 10.25 -4.99 -8.69
N ASP A 71 10.79 -4.53 -9.82
CA ASP A 71 10.84 -3.10 -10.15
C ASP A 71 9.42 -2.52 -10.22
N THR A 72 8.48 -3.23 -10.84
CA THR A 72 7.06 -2.82 -10.92
C THR A 72 6.42 -2.71 -9.53
N LEU A 73 6.64 -3.70 -8.67
CA LEU A 73 6.11 -3.71 -7.31
C LEU A 73 6.74 -2.63 -6.43
N ASP A 74 8.04 -2.35 -6.60
CA ASP A 74 8.73 -1.27 -5.89
C ASP A 74 8.20 0.10 -6.31
N GLU A 75 7.93 0.33 -7.61
CA GLU A 75 7.29 1.55 -8.10
C GLU A 75 5.89 1.75 -7.51
N MET A 76 5.08 0.68 -7.47
CA MET A 76 3.76 0.70 -6.84
C MET A 76 3.83 0.99 -5.33
N LEU A 77 4.82 0.42 -4.65
CA LEU A 77 5.03 0.64 -3.21
C LEU A 77 5.46 2.09 -2.93
N ASP A 78 6.35 2.64 -3.75
CA ASP A 78 6.76 4.05 -3.67
C ASP A 78 5.57 5.00 -3.88
N GLU A 79 4.65 4.68 -4.79
CA GLU A 79 3.40 5.42 -4.93
C GLU A 79 2.53 5.32 -3.69
N ALA A 80 2.34 4.11 -3.13
CA ALA A 80 1.58 3.92 -1.89
C ALA A 80 2.19 4.71 -0.72
N ILE A 81 3.52 4.74 -0.59
CA ILE A 81 4.25 5.54 0.40
C ILE A 81 3.95 7.03 0.21
N ARG A 82 4.04 7.54 -1.02
CA ARG A 82 3.76 8.95 -1.34
C ARG A 82 2.34 9.33 -0.94
N ILE A 83 1.36 8.48 -1.26
CA ILE A 83 -0.05 8.71 -0.92
C ILE A 83 -0.23 8.68 0.60
N ALA A 84 0.39 7.72 1.30
CA ALA A 84 0.30 7.61 2.74
C ALA A 84 0.88 8.85 3.45
N TYR A 85 1.99 9.41 2.95
CA TYR A 85 2.52 10.68 3.45
C TYR A 85 1.54 11.85 3.23
N GLU A 86 0.85 11.92 2.10
CA GLU A 86 -0.17 12.97 1.89
C GLU A 86 -1.37 12.81 2.84
N ILE A 87 -1.78 11.56 3.11
CA ILE A 87 -2.81 11.24 4.11
C ILE A 87 -2.38 11.70 5.51
N ILE A 88 -1.18 11.32 5.95
CA ILE A 88 -0.61 11.72 7.25
C ILE A 88 -0.60 13.24 7.36
N ASN A 89 -0.01 13.93 6.37
CA ASN A 89 0.04 15.39 6.35
C ASN A 89 -1.35 16.05 6.38
N SER A 90 -2.34 15.44 5.73
CA SER A 90 -3.72 15.96 5.73
C SER A 90 -4.40 15.79 7.09
N LEU A 91 -4.20 14.64 7.74
CA LEU A 91 -4.72 14.36 9.07
C LEU A 91 -4.05 15.23 10.15
N GLU A 92 -2.72 15.43 10.09
CA GLU A 92 -1.99 16.31 11.01
C GLU A 92 -2.47 17.77 10.90
N LYS A 93 -2.74 18.24 9.68
CA LYS A 93 -3.31 19.58 9.44
C LYS A 93 -4.71 19.76 10.03
N GLN A 94 -5.44 18.68 10.27
CA GLN A 94 -6.73 18.69 10.95
C GLN A 94 -6.59 18.64 12.49
N GLY A 95 -5.36 18.61 13.01
CA GLY A 95 -5.09 18.52 14.45
C GLY A 95 -5.21 17.11 15.01
N ILE A 96 -5.20 16.09 14.15
CA ILE A 96 -5.25 14.69 14.55
C ILE A 96 -3.81 14.24 14.89
N GLU A 97 -3.64 13.64 16.07
CA GLU A 97 -2.37 13.03 16.46
C GLU A 97 -2.18 11.70 15.73
N ILE A 98 -1.01 11.52 15.12
CA ILE A 98 -0.73 10.36 14.27
C ILE A 98 0.57 9.69 14.70
N LYS A 99 0.54 8.36 14.73
CA LYS A 99 1.71 7.51 14.75
C LYS A 99 1.88 6.87 13.37
N SER A 100 2.88 7.34 12.63
CA SER A 100 3.28 6.72 11.36
C SER A 100 3.97 5.38 11.62
N GLU A 101 3.48 4.33 10.97
CA GLU A 101 4.12 3.00 10.98
C GLU A 101 4.63 2.63 9.58
N LEU A 102 4.81 3.62 8.70
CA LEU A 102 5.21 3.41 7.30
C LEU A 102 6.55 2.67 7.18
N THR A 103 7.59 3.09 7.90
CA THR A 103 8.92 2.45 7.80
C THR A 103 8.88 0.97 8.13
N SER A 104 8.23 0.59 9.24
CA SER A 104 8.08 -0.83 9.59
C SER A 104 7.23 -1.58 8.58
N SER A 105 6.16 -0.95 8.08
CA SER A 105 5.28 -1.57 7.07
C SER A 105 5.99 -1.85 5.75
N VAL A 106 6.81 -0.91 5.29
CA VAL A 106 7.58 -1.05 4.05
C VAL A 106 8.64 -2.15 4.17
N MET A 107 9.30 -2.25 5.32
CA MET A 107 10.24 -3.35 5.59
C MET A 107 9.51 -4.70 5.57
N ASP A 108 8.40 -4.83 6.32
CA ASP A 108 7.59 -6.05 6.36
C ASP A 108 7.13 -6.48 4.94
N ILE A 109 6.73 -5.51 4.11
CA ILE A 109 6.30 -5.75 2.73
C ILE A 109 7.47 -6.18 1.85
N LYS A 110 8.60 -5.46 1.86
CA LYS A 110 9.76 -5.80 1.01
C LYS A 110 10.30 -7.19 1.35
N ASP A 111 10.40 -7.51 2.64
CA ASP A 111 10.84 -8.84 3.09
C ASP A 111 9.89 -9.92 2.56
N TYR A 112 8.57 -9.70 2.65
CA TYR A 112 7.57 -10.62 2.11
C TYR A 112 7.67 -10.79 0.59
N LEU A 113 7.81 -9.70 -0.17
CA LEU A 113 7.89 -9.74 -1.63
C LEU A 113 9.13 -10.50 -2.10
N ILE A 114 10.26 -10.34 -1.43
CA ILE A 114 11.50 -11.08 -1.74
C ILE A 114 11.27 -12.58 -1.51
N GLU A 115 10.72 -12.96 -0.37
CA GLU A 115 10.44 -14.37 -0.04
C GLU A 115 9.46 -15.02 -1.04
N GLU A 116 8.38 -14.32 -1.39
CA GLU A 116 7.35 -14.84 -2.31
C GLU A 116 7.93 -15.04 -3.73
N LEU A 117 8.72 -14.09 -4.22
CA LEU A 117 9.32 -14.18 -5.55
C LEU A 117 10.47 -15.19 -5.63
N GLU A 118 11.18 -15.44 -4.53
CA GLU A 118 12.13 -16.56 -4.43
C GLU A 118 11.40 -17.91 -4.48
N TYR A 119 10.27 -18.05 -3.78
CA TYR A 119 9.48 -19.28 -3.79
C TYR A 119 8.98 -19.62 -5.20
N LEU A 120 8.51 -18.63 -5.96
CA LEU A 120 8.05 -18.80 -7.34
C LEU A 120 9.16 -19.29 -8.29
N GLU A 121 10.41 -18.91 -8.06
CA GLU A 121 11.57 -19.43 -8.82
C GLU A 121 11.89 -20.89 -8.50
N GLU A 122 11.74 -21.31 -7.24
CA GLU A 122 12.05 -22.69 -6.83
C GLU A 122 11.07 -23.72 -7.40
N ILE A 123 9.83 -23.30 -7.69
CA ILE A 123 8.76 -24.18 -8.18
C ILE A 123 8.56 -24.13 -9.71
N SER A 124 9.20 -23.19 -10.41
CA SER A 124 9.16 -23.04 -11.88
C SER A 124 10.28 -23.81 -12.60
#